data_AF-A0A496V6T0-F1
#
_entry.id   AF-A0A496V6T0-F1
#
_cell.length_a   1.000
_cell.length_b   1.000
_cell.length_c   1.000
_cell.angle_alpha   90.00
_cell.angle_beta   90.00
_cell.angle_gamma   90.00
#
_symmetry.space_group_name_H-M   'P 1'
#
loop_
_entity.id
_entity.type
_entity.pdbx_description
1 polymer ?
#
loop_
_entity_poly.entity_id
_entity_poly.type
_entity_poly.pdbx_seq_one_letter_code
_entity_poly.pdbx_strand_id
1 'polypeptide(L)' 'MIHIEFLLEEPSAEAALQVLVPKLLPFGATFACHVMGGKKTLLKELPARLRGYSRSRTHITRVTSKAKALDSNKALDSKL' A
#
# COMPACT_ATOMS: atom_id res chain seq x y z
N MET A 1 -12.65 3.31 -19.63
CA MET A 1 -11.26 3.61 -19.23
C MET A 1 -11.07 3.19 -17.79
N ILE A 2 -9.97 2.49 -17.48
CA ILE A 2 -9.66 2.04 -16.12
C ILE A 2 -8.66 3.00 -15.47
N HIS A 3 -8.96 3.43 -14.25
CA HIS A 3 -8.08 4.23 -13.41
C HIS A 3 -7.88 3.51 -12.07
N ILE A 4 -6.63 3.39 -11.62
CA ILE A 4 -6.28 2.66 -10.40
C ILE A 4 -5.57 3.60 -9.43
N GLU A 5 -6.06 3.67 -8.20
CA GLU A 5 -5.44 4.45 -7.14
C GLU A 5 -4.77 3.53 -6.10
N PHE A 6 -3.46 3.69 -5.93
CA PHE A 6 -2.66 2.95 -4.99
C PHE A 6 -2.47 3.75 -3.70
N LEU A 7 -3.00 3.23 -2.59
CA LEU A 7 -2.77 3.77 -1.25
C LEU A 7 -1.60 3.02 -0.62
N LEU A 8 -0.50 3.72 -0.40
CA LEU A 8 0.79 3.15 -0.02
C LEU A 8 1.17 3.60 1.39
N GLU A 9 1.78 2.69 2.15
CA GLU A 9 2.25 3.01 3.49
C GLU A 9 3.57 3.77 3.47
N GLU A 10 4.43 3.49 2.49
CA GLU A 10 5.82 3.95 2.45
C GLU A 10 6.26 4.40 1.05
N PRO A 11 7.25 5.32 0.93
CA PRO A 11 7.79 5.76 -0.36
C PRO A 11 8.48 4.65 -1.16
N SER A 12 9.01 3.63 -0.49
CA SER A 12 9.66 2.47 -1.12
C SER A 12 8.70 1.72 -2.06
N ALA A 13 7.43 1.59 -1.65
CA ALA A 13 6.40 0.96 -2.46
C ALA A 13 6.02 1.80 -3.68
N GLU A 14 6.04 3.13 -3.56
CA GLU A 14 5.78 4.04 -4.68
C GLU A 14 6.85 3.89 -5.75
N ALA A 15 8.13 3.92 -5.35
CA ALA A 15 9.25 3.74 -6.27
C ALA A 15 9.18 2.40 -7.03
N ALA A 16 8.78 1.32 -6.34
CA ALA A 16 8.60 0.02 -6.99
C ALA A 16 7.43 0.04 -8.00
N LEU A 17 6.29 0.64 -7.64
CA LEU A 17 5.11 0.68 -8.51
C LEU A 17 5.31 1.59 -9.73
N GLN A 18 6.07 2.68 -9.61
CA GLN A 18 6.40 3.53 -10.76
C GLN A 18 7.13 2.75 -11.88
N VAL A 19 7.90 1.72 -11.53
CA VAL A 19 8.62 0.88 -12.51
C VAL A 19 7.76 -0.29 -12.99
N LEU A 20 6.99 -0.89 -12.08
CA LEU A 20 6.25 -2.14 -12.36
C LEU A 20 4.90 -1.89 -13.07
N VAL A 21 4.14 -0.90 -12.61
CA VAL A 21 2.75 -0.67 -13.06
C VAL A 21 2.65 -0.38 -14.56
N PRO A 22 3.52 0.44 -15.19
CA PRO A 22 3.48 0.67 -16.63
C PRO A 22 3.68 -0.59 -17.48
N LYS A 23 4.33 -1.62 -16.94
CA LYS A 23 4.58 -2.90 -17.63
C LYS A 23 3.46 -3.92 -17.42
N LEU A 24 2.65 -3.75 -16.37
CA LEU A 24 1.60 -4.67 -15.96
C LEU A 24 0.22 -4.25 -16.46
N LEU A 25 -0.01 -2.94 -16.65
CA LEU A 25 -1.32 -2.43 -17.03
C LEU A 25 -1.53 -2.43 -18.55
N PRO A 26 -2.77 -2.70 -19.01
CA PRO A 26 -3.12 -2.61 -20.42
C PRO A 26 -3.00 -1.17 -20.94
N PHE A 27 -2.78 -1.02 -22.25
CA PHE A 27 -2.60 0.28 -22.89
C PHE A 27 -3.80 1.21 -22.63
N GLY A 28 -3.52 2.44 -22.21
CA GLY A 28 -4.53 3.45 -21.88
C GLY A 28 -5.12 3.38 -20.46
N ALA A 29 -4.64 2.47 -19.62
CA ALA A 29 -4.90 2.51 -18.18
C ALA A 29 -4.10 3.63 -17.51
N THR A 30 -4.72 4.33 -16.55
CA THR A 30 -4.06 5.37 -15.76
C THR A 30 -3.96 4.95 -14.30
N PHE A 31 -2.97 5.45 -13.58
CA PHE A 31 -2.81 5.16 -12.15
C PHE A 31 -2.26 6.34 -11.36
N ALA A 32 -2.55 6.36 -10.06
CA ALA A 32 -2.01 7.32 -9.11
C ALA A 32 -1.48 6.60 -7.87
N CYS A 33 -0.43 7.12 -7.25
CA CYS A 33 0.14 6.61 -6.00
C CYS A 33 -0.01 7.66 -4.89
N HIS A 34 -0.42 7.23 -3.71
CA HIS A 34 -0.59 8.10 -2.55
C HIS A 34 0.08 7.46 -1.33
N VAL A 35 1.24 8.01 -0.95
CA VAL A 35 1.96 7.60 0.26
C VAL A 35 1.32 8.26 1.48
N MET A 36 0.93 7.46 2.46
CA MET A 36 0.16 7.89 3.64
C MET A 36 0.98 7.87 4.94
N GLY A 37 2.27 7.54 4.89
CA GLY A 37 3.17 7.67 6.06
C GLY A 37 2.90 6.62 7.16
N GLY A 38 2.57 5.40 6.76
CA GLY A 38 2.41 4.25 7.66
C GLY A 38 0.97 3.90 8.04
N LYS A 39 0.81 2.69 8.58
CA LYS A 39 -0.48 2.05 8.89
C LYS A 39 -1.44 2.89 9.76
N LYS A 40 -0.93 3.61 10.76
CA LYS A 40 -1.77 4.42 11.66
C LYS A 40 -2.42 5.60 10.94
N THR A 41 -1.65 6.29 10.11
CA THR A 41 -2.13 7.43 9.31
C THR A 41 -3.03 6.94 8.18
N LEU A 42 -2.69 5.81 7.54
CA LEU A 42 -3.54 5.13 6.56
C LEU A 42 -4.93 4.85 7.15
N LEU A 43 -5.03 4.18 8.30
CA LEU A 43 -6.31 3.86 8.93
C LEU A 43 -7.12 5.10 9.36
N LYS A 44 -6.46 6.22 9.66
CA LYS A 44 -7.10 7.47 10.05
C LYS A 44 -7.72 8.20 8.86
N GLU A 45 -7.04 8.21 7.72
CA GLU A 45 -7.48 8.95 6.52
C GLU A 45 -8.33 8.11 5.56
N LEU A 46 -8.22 6.78 5.63
CA LEU A 46 -8.96 5.86 4.79
C LEU A 46 -10.48 6.07 4.84
N PRO A 47 -11.15 6.30 6.00
CA PRO A 47 -12.58 6.54 6.03
C PRO A 47 -13.00 7.82 5.28
N ALA A 48 -12.19 8.88 5.35
CA ALA A 48 -12.49 10.12 4.64
C ALA A 48 -12.35 9.95 3.11
N ARG A 49 -11.31 9.25 2.68
CA ARG A 49 -11.10 8.90 1.26
C ARG A 49 -12.15 7.94 0.71
N LEU A 50 -12.48 6.88 1.46
CA LEU A 50 -13.51 5.91 1.07
C LEU A 50 -14.91 6.55 0.94
N ARG A 51 -15.23 7.56 1.77
CA ARG A 51 -16.45 8.37 1.58
C ARG A 51 -16.45 9.17 0.27
N GLY A 52 -15.29 9.66 -0.17
CA GLY A 52 -15.11 10.28 -1.48
C GLY A 52 -15.32 9.29 -2.64
N TYR A 53 -14.83 8.06 -2.49
CA TYR A 53 -14.99 7.01 -3.51
C TYR A 53 -16.36 6.34 -3.51
N SER A 54 -17.16 6.44 -2.44
CA SER A 54 -18.50 5.85 -2.35
C SER A 54 -19.46 6.30 -3.47
N ARG A 55 -19.20 7.43 -4.13
CA ARG A 55 -20.01 7.92 -5.26
C ARG A 55 -19.53 7.43 -6.63
N SER A 56 -18.37 6.78 -6.72
CA SER A 56 -17.73 6.38 -7.97
C SER A 56 -17.46 4.88 -7.99
N ARG A 57 -17.61 4.22 -9.15
CA ARG A 57 -17.26 2.79 -9.34
C ARG A 57 -15.73 2.62 -9.44
N THR A 58 -14.99 3.17 -8.48
CA THR A 58 -13.53 3.13 -8.44
C THR A 58 -13.08 1.82 -7.79
N HIS A 59 -12.27 1.04 -8.50
CA HIS A 59 -11.73 -0.23 -7.97
C HIS A 59 -10.53 0.08 -7.07
N ILE A 60 -10.57 -0.34 -5.80
CA ILE A 60 -9.53 -0.03 -4.79
C ILE A 60 -8.79 -1.31 -4.41
N THR A 61 -7.47 -1.34 -4.61
CA THR A 61 -6.62 -2.46 -4.20
C THR A 61 -5.61 -2.00 -3.15
N ARG A 62 -5.58 -2.67 -2.00
CA ARG A 62 -4.66 -2.35 -0.90
C ARG A 62 -3.36 -3.14 -1.04
N VAL A 63 -2.22 -2.45 -1.07
CA VAL A 63 -0.89 -3.08 -1.06
C VAL A 63 -0.25 -2.80 0.30
N THR A 64 -0.02 -3.85 1.09
CA THR A 64 0.69 -3.77 2.37
C THR A 64 1.95 -4.61 2.32
N SER A 65 3.05 -4.12 2.87
CA SER A 65 4.23 -4.94 3.12
C SER A 65 3.92 -5.97 4.21
N LYS A 66 4.12 -7.25 3.93
CA LYS A 66 4.04 -8.31 4.95
C LYS A 66 5.36 -8.30 5.71
N ALA A 67 5.51 -7.39 6.68
CA ALA A 67 6.60 -7.45 7.63
C ALA A 67 6.39 -8.68 8.53
N LYS A 68 7.01 -9.80 8.17
CA LYS A 68 7.21 -10.93 9.07
C LYS A 68 8.16 -10.45 10.15
N ALA A 69 7.63 -10.14 11.33
CA ALA A 69 8.43 -10.08 12.54
C ALA A 69 9.11 -11.43 12.69
N LEU A 70 10.41 -11.48 12.42
CA LEU A 70 11.27 -12.57 12.84
C LEU A 70 11.54 -12.31 14.32
N ASP A 71 10.64 -12.79 15.17
CA ASP A 71 10.82 -12.84 16.62
C ASP A 71 12.11 -13.61 16.91
N SER A 72 13.19 -12.86 17.06
CA SER A 72 14.51 -13.33 17.46
C SER A 72 14.54 -13.39 18.99
N ASN A 73 13.65 -14.19 19.57
CA ASN A 73 13.67 -14.49 21.00
C ASN A 73 13.77 -16.01 21.15
N LYS A 74 14.88 -16.46 21.75
CA LYS A 74 15.12 -17.77 22.44
C LYS A 74 16.48 -18.38 22.11
N ALA A 75 17.58 -17.71 22.50
CA ALA A 75 18.91 -18.35 22.52
C ALA A 75 19.87 -17.87 23.63
N LEU A 76 19.49 -16.98 24.57
CA LEU A 76 20.45 -16.44 25.53
C LEU A 76 20.14 -16.65 27.02
N ASP A 77 19.00 -17.24 27.42
CA ASP A 77 18.74 -17.58 28.83
C ASP A 77 18.96 -19.08 29.14
N SER A 78 20.11 -19.63 28.72
CA SER A 78 20.55 -20.97 29.17
C SER A 78 22.01 -21.03 29.63
N LYS A 79 22.67 -19.88 29.81
CA LYS A 79 23.99 -19.81 30.44
C LYS A 79 24.14 -18.53 31.25
N LEU A 80 23.68 -18.57 32.49
CA LEU A 80 24.32 -17.95 33.67
C LEU A 80 23.68 -18.52 34.94
#